data_AF-A0A7U7GA16-F1
#
_entry.id   AF-A0A7U7GA16-F1
#
_cell.length_a   1.000
_cell.length_b   1.000
_cell.length_c   1.000
_cell.angle_alpha   90.00
_cell.angle_beta   90.00
_cell.angle_gamma   90.00
#
_symmetry.space_group_name_H-M   'P 1'
#
loop_
_entity.id
_entity.type
_entity.pdbx_description
1 polymer ?
#
loop_
_entity_poly.entity_id
_entity_poly.type
_entity_poly.pdbx_seq_one_letter_code
_entity_poly.pdbx_strand_id
1 'polypeptide(L)' 'MDAIELNAIAHDGTVTVILPELYRKAWNDKLVRVLLIKEDDPQPPQKGSLLAHLRQIKISGPTDFSENIDAYLNGEKDA' A
#
# COMPACT_ATOMS: atom_id res chain seq x y z
N MET A 1 -6.77 15.48 -15.42
CA MET A 1 -7.71 14.35 -15.29
C MET A 1 -7.76 14.07 -13.81
N ASP A 2 -8.88 14.40 -13.17
CA ASP A 2 -9.02 14.22 -11.73
C ASP A 2 -9.70 12.87 -11.50
N ALA A 3 -9.00 11.96 -10.83
CA ALA A 3 -9.49 10.64 -10.49
C ALA A 3 -9.63 10.55 -8.98
N ILE A 4 -10.74 9.99 -8.52
CA ILE A 4 -10.98 9.68 -7.11
C ILE A 4 -11.25 8.18 -7.00
N GLU A 5 -10.60 7.55 -6.03
CA GLU A 5 -10.85 6.16 -5.68
C GLU A 5 -11.84 6.13 -4.53
N LEU A 6 -12.91 5.34 -4.69
CA LEU A 6 -13.99 5.23 -3.73
C LEU A 6 -14.34 3.76 -3.54
N ASN A 7 -14.67 3.41 -2.31
CA ASN A 7 -15.18 2.08 -2.01
C ASN A 7 -16.56 1.92 -2.65
N ALA A 8 -16.76 0.77 -3.28
CA ALA A 8 -18.00 0.43 -3.96
C ALA A 8 -18.49 -0.94 -3.48
N ILE A 9 -19.82 -1.10 -3.42
CA ILE A 9 -20.44 -2.37 -3.05
C ILE A 9 -21.02 -2.99 -4.31
N ALA A 10 -20.55 -4.19 -4.66
CA ALA A 10 -21.10 -4.99 -5.75
C ALA A 10 -22.12 -6.01 -5.22
N HIS A 11 -23.35 -5.95 -5.71
CA HIS A 11 -24.41 -6.91 -5.36
C HIS A 11 -25.40 -7.06 -6.52
N ASP A 12 -25.83 -8.29 -6.82
CA ASP A 12 -26.81 -8.60 -7.86
C ASP A 12 -26.52 -7.95 -9.24
N GLY A 13 -25.24 -7.96 -9.63
CA GLY A 13 -24.79 -7.36 -10.90
C GLY A 13 -24.80 -5.83 -10.92
N THR A 14 -25.08 -5.17 -9.79
CA THR A 14 -25.08 -3.72 -9.63
C THR A 14 -23.92 -3.27 -8.74
N VAL A 15 -23.25 -2.18 -9.11
CA VAL A 15 -22.20 -1.53 -8.30
C VAL A 15 -22.74 -0.21 -7.76
N THR A 16 -22.80 -0.10 -6.44
CA THR A 16 -23.22 1.12 -5.75
C THR A 16 -21.99 1.86 -5.23
N VAL A 17 -21.81 3.11 -5.67
CA VAL A 17 -20.78 4.03 -5.17
C VAL A 17 -21.46 5.15 -4.40
N ILE A 18 -21.03 5.40 -3.16
CA ILE A 18 -21.54 6.51 -2.35
C ILE A 18 -20.49 7.61 -2.36
N LEU A 19 -20.82 8.74 -3.01
CA LEU A 19 -19.97 9.92 -3.04
C LEU A 19 -20.00 10.64 -1.68
N PRO A 20 -18.84 10.86 -1.02
CA PRO A 20 -18.76 11.71 0.17
C PRO A 20 -19.27 13.14 -0.09
N GLU A 21 -19.81 13.78 0.95
CA GLU A 21 -20.42 15.12 0.88
C GLU A 21 -19.46 16.17 0.27
N LEU A 22 -18.15 16.04 0.52
CA LEU A 22 -17.09 16.90 -0.02
C LEU A 22 -17.08 16.93 -1.56
N TYR A 23 -17.37 15.80 -2.21
CA TYR A 23 -17.30 15.67 -3.67
C TYR A 23 -18.65 15.91 -4.35
N ARG A 24 -19.75 15.92 -3.58
CA ARG A 24 -21.11 15.96 -4.11
C ARG A 24 -21.37 17.17 -5.01
N LYS A 25 -20.95 18.37 -4.59
CA LYS A 25 -21.13 19.60 -5.40
C LYS A 25 -20.23 19.64 -6.64
N ALA A 26 -18.99 19.18 -6.52
CA ALA A 26 -18.01 19.25 -7.60
C ALA A 26 -18.32 18.28 -8.75
N TRP A 27 -18.98 17.15 -8.43
CA TRP A 27 -19.26 16.08 -9.37
C TRP A 27 -20.73 16.01 -9.80
N ASN A 28 -21.59 16.90 -9.29
CA ASN A 28 -22.99 16.96 -9.70
C ASN A 28 -23.11 17.27 -11.20
N ASP A 29 -24.00 16.55 -11.88
CA ASP A 29 -24.25 16.66 -13.33
C ASP A 29 -23.01 16.47 -14.21
N LYS A 30 -21.96 15.83 -13.70
CA LYS A 30 -20.76 15.49 -14.47
C LYS A 30 -20.85 14.09 -15.05
N LEU A 31 -20.44 13.94 -16.30
CA LEU A 31 -20.17 12.64 -16.89
C LEU A 31 -18.91 12.04 -16.26
N VAL A 32 -19.03 10.81 -15.77
CA VAL A 32 -17.93 10.08 -15.13
C VAL A 32 -17.59 8.83 -15.92
N ARG A 33 -16.31 8.46 -15.91
CA ARG A 33 -15.84 7.16 -16.38
C ARG A 33 -15.62 6.26 -15.18
N VAL A 34 -16.15 5.04 -15.23
CA VAL A 34 -16.03 4.05 -14.17
C VAL A 34 -15.05 2.96 -14.59
N LEU A 35 -14.12 2.61 -13.70
CA LEU A 35 -13.25 1.45 -13.84
C LEU A 35 -13.60 0.47 -12.71
N LEU A 36 -13.96 -0.77 -13.07
CA LEU A 36 -14.24 -1.81 -12.09
C LEU A 36 -12.99 -2.68 -11.95
N ILE A 37 -12.44 -2.72 -10.74
CA ILE A 37 -11.34 -3.60 -10.37
C ILE A 37 -11.92 -4.54 -9.32
N LYS A 38 -11.82 -5.85 -9.57
CA LYS A 38 -12.18 -6.85 -8.56
C LYS A 38 -11.07 -6.86 -7.53
N GLU A 39 -11.39 -6.56 -6.27
CA GLU A 39 -10.46 -6.84 -5.17
C GLU A 39 -10.30 -8.36 -5.06
N ASP A 40 -9.06 -8.82 -5.05
CA ASP A 40 -8.76 -10.19 -4.67
C ASP A 40 -9.17 -10.38 -3.21
N ASP A 41 -9.73 -11.55 -2.89
CA ASP A 41 -9.99 -11.89 -1.49
C ASP A 41 -8.70 -11.65 -0.70
N PRO A 42 -8.77 -10.93 0.45
CA PRO A 42 -7.59 -10.68 1.25
C PRO A 42 -6.97 -12.03 1.53
N GLN A 43 -5.77 -12.26 0.96
CA GLN A 43 -5.09 -13.53 1.18
C GLN A 43 -5.02 -13.73 2.69
N PRO A 44 -5.54 -14.85 3.23
CA PRO A 44 -5.43 -15.09 4.65
C PRO A 44 -3.95 -14.94 5.00
N PRO A 45 -3.61 -14.22 6.09
CA PRO A 45 -2.22 -14.03 6.46
C PRO A 45 -1.58 -15.41 6.46
N GLN A 46 -0.58 -15.60 5.59
CA GLN A 46 0.11 -16.87 5.50
C GLN A 46 0.54 -17.20 6.93
N LYS A 47 0.17 -18.38 7.42
CA LYS A 47 0.56 -18.88 8.76
C LYS A 47 2.07 -19.19 8.78
N GLY A 48 2.89 -18.19 8.48
CA GLY A 48 4.31 -18.19 8.70
C GLY A 48 4.56 -17.59 10.09
N SER A 49 5.35 -18.28 10.90
CA SER A 49 5.93 -17.68 12.11
C SER A 49 6.58 -16.34 11.74
N LEU A 50 6.59 -15.37 12.65
CA LEU A 50 7.37 -14.12 12.50
C LEU A 50 8.81 -14.41 12.04
N LEU A 51 9.39 -15.52 12.51
CA LEU A 51 10.72 -15.98 12.10
C LEU A 51 10.79 -16.39 10.62
N ALA A 52 9.72 -16.93 10.05
CA ALA A 52 9.67 -17.27 8.62
C ALA A 52 9.65 -16.00 7.75
N HIS A 53 8.93 -14.97 8.19
CA HIS A 53 8.90 -13.67 7.51
C HIS A 53 10.24 -12.92 7.65
N LEU A 54 10.86 -12.93 8.83
CA LEU A 54 12.18 -12.31 9.03
C LEU A 54 13.29 -12.98 8.21
N ARG A 55 13.21 -14.31 7.97
CA ARG A 55 14.15 -15.02 7.07
C ARG A 55 14.06 -14.60 5.61
N GLN A 56 12.90 -14.08 5.17
CA GLN A 56 12.73 -13.60 3.80
C GLN A 56 13.38 -12.23 3.58
N ILE A 57 13.61 -11.47 4.66
CA ILE A 57 14.33 -10.21 4.60
C ILE A 57 15.82 -10.53 4.48
N LYS A 58 16.33 -10.53 3.24
CA LYS A 58 17.78 -10.53 2.99
C LYS A 58 18.33 -9.19 3.46
N ILE A 59 18.95 -9.17 4.63
CA ILE A 59 19.74 -8.02 5.08
C ILE A 59 21.03 -8.05 4.25
N SER A 60 21.08 -7.25 3.19
CA SER A 60 22.32 -6.99 2.44
C SER A 60 23.13 -5.96 3.21
N GLY A 61 24.01 -6.43 4.09
CA GLY A 61 25.03 -5.60 4.72
C GLY A 61 26.26 -5.46 3.81
N PRO A 62 26.97 -4.32 3.86
CA PRO A 62 28.35 -4.22 3.39
C PRO A 62 29.19 -5.41 3.88
N THR A 63 30.10 -5.92 3.04
CA THR A 63 30.99 -7.04 3.39
C THR A 63 31.78 -6.79 4.69
N ASP A 64 31.95 -5.52 5.04
CA ASP A 64 32.75 -5.04 6.15
C ASP A 64 31.95 -4.63 7.40
N PHE A 65 30.68 -5.08 7.51
CA PHE A 65 29.80 -4.65 8.60
C PHE A 65 30.32 -5.04 9.99
N SER A 66 31.10 -6.12 10.08
CA SER A 66 31.72 -6.55 11.34
C SER A 66 32.96 -5.77 11.72
N GLU A 67 33.70 -5.21 10.75
CA GLU A 67 34.95 -4.48 11.05
C GLU A 67 34.67 -3.01 11.40
N ASN A 68 33.57 -2.44 10.89
CA ASN A 68 33.26 -1.01 11.03
C ASN A 68 31.92 -0.71 11.71
N ILE A 69 31.54 -1.51 12.71
CA ILE A 69 30.31 -1.30 13.52
C ILE A 69 30.22 0.15 14.05
N ASP A 70 31.33 0.70 14.54
CA ASP A 70 31.37 2.04 15.13
C ASP A 70 31.13 3.16 14.10
N ALA A 71 31.53 2.98 12.85
CA ALA A 71 31.28 3.94 11.77
C ALA A 71 29.78 3.99 11.39
N TYR A 72 29.12 2.83 11.38
CA TYR A 72 27.67 2.75 11.09
C TYR A 72 26.79 3.20 12.26
N LEU A 73 27.22 2.98 13.51
CA LEU A 73 26.47 3.38 14.70
C LEU A 73 26.57 4.88 14.99
N ASN A 74 27.73 5.46 14.76
CA ASN A 74 27.97 6.87 15.09
C ASN A 74 27.70 7.82 13.91
N GLY A 75 27.54 7.26 12.69
CA GLY A 75 27.52 8.01 11.44
C GLY A 75 28.89 8.65 11.21
N GLU A 76 29.50 8.45 10.05
CA GLU A 76 30.60 9.33 9.67
C GLU A 76 30.08 10.76 9.68
N LYS A 77 30.52 11.52 10.68
CA LYS A 77 30.27 12.95 10.74
C LYS A 77 31.23 13.55 9.71
N ASP A 78 30.73 13.73 8.48
CA ASP A 78 31.44 14.38 7.38
C ASP A 78 32.31 15.54 7.92
N ALA A 79 33.62 15.43 7.71
CA ALA A 79 34.60 16.46 8.00
C ALA A 79 35.17 17.02 6.69
#